data_AF-A0A7J9YWI9-F1
#
_entry.id   AF-A0A7J9YWI9-F1
#
_cell.length_a   1.000
_cell.length_b   1.000
_cell.length_c   1.000
_cell.angle_alpha   90.00
_cell.angle_beta   90.00
_cell.angle_gamma   90.00
#
_symmetry.space_group_name_H-M   'P 1'
#
loop_
_entity.id
_entity.type
_entity.pdbx_description
1 polymer ?
#
loop_
_entity_poly.entity_id
_entity_poly.type
_entity_poly.pdbx_seq_one_letter_code
_entity_poly.pdbx_strand_id
1 'polypeptide(L)'
;MGDRDDQQPSPDPRATSRSRPRPGSGRRPRARARLVALAALAALGVLGTLSISVAQSGAQGVDELNSKIAAARGQAQSLGAQIDAASAELHSAQQRAIAAAQREAQLSGLLARGEQREARLEAAVGVARDQLRAARDELGRSLAALADRLVQIYRGNMPDSTTLLLESDGFDDLATRSEYLTRIEEADASLVGRVRSLRDAVRTRLAAVEEAEQQAQAFNERIAAARDQIAAVRANAQAQAAALAQARASRQAALSSLQSQVSGWESQVQRLERISAQQAEDEVSDWFGDWAIPESIVQCESGGNFDAVNPSSGAGGAYQILPSTWDLYGGEGAPQDASPQEQSDVASQIWADSGAAAWECAQ
;
A
#
# COMPACT_ATOMS: atom_id res chain seq x y z
N MET A 1 5.33 -54.01 -32.74
CA MET A 1 4.51 -54.26 -33.95
C MET A 1 3.10 -54.56 -33.48
N GLY A 2 2.13 -53.72 -33.85
CA GLY A 2 0.75 -53.79 -33.36
C GLY A 2 0.18 -52.39 -33.36
N ASP A 3 -0.39 -52.02 -34.51
CA ASP A 3 -0.74 -50.67 -34.93
C ASP A 3 -1.73 -49.94 -34.02
N ARG A 4 -1.51 -48.62 -33.97
CA ARG A 4 -2.43 -47.61 -33.44
C ARG A 4 -3.43 -47.26 -34.53
N ASP A 5 -4.70 -47.56 -34.30
CA ASP A 5 -5.79 -46.97 -35.08
C ASP A 5 -6.34 -45.74 -34.35
N ASP A 6 -5.91 -44.58 -34.84
CA ASP A 6 -6.52 -43.27 -34.66
C ASP A 6 -7.87 -43.22 -35.40
N GLN A 7 -8.97 -42.97 -34.69
CA GLN A 7 -10.25 -42.65 -35.31
C GLN A 7 -10.83 -41.37 -34.71
N GLN A 8 -10.45 -40.23 -35.29
CA GLN A 8 -11.18 -38.97 -35.19
C GLN A 8 -12.41 -39.00 -36.12
N PRO A 9 -13.59 -38.51 -35.69
CA PRO A 9 -14.64 -38.11 -36.62
C PRO A 9 -14.52 -36.62 -37.00
N SER A 10 -14.57 -36.38 -38.32
CA SER A 10 -14.58 -35.06 -38.97
C SER A 10 -15.88 -34.28 -38.72
N PRO A 11 -15.86 -32.93 -38.83
CA PRO A 11 -17.02 -32.07 -38.61
C PRO A 11 -17.95 -31.96 -39.84
N ASP A 12 -19.25 -31.95 -39.59
CA ASP A 12 -20.33 -31.77 -40.59
C ASP A 12 -20.49 -30.29 -41.01
N PRO A 13 -20.50 -29.95 -42.32
CA PRO A 13 -20.62 -28.58 -42.80
C PRO A 13 -22.07 -28.22 -43.18
N ARG A 14 -22.79 -27.53 -42.30
CA ARG A 14 -23.97 -26.75 -42.69
C ARG A 14 -23.98 -25.38 -42.03
N ALA A 15 -23.50 -24.41 -42.79
CA ALA A 15 -23.76 -23.00 -42.57
C ALA A 15 -25.19 -22.63 -43.02
N THR A 16 -25.71 -21.61 -42.35
CA THR A 16 -26.62 -20.54 -42.83
C THR A 16 -28.02 -20.51 -42.23
N SER A 17 -28.14 -19.84 -41.09
CA SER A 17 -29.29 -18.96 -40.81
C SER A 17 -28.81 -17.74 -40.03
N ARG A 18 -28.69 -16.63 -40.77
CA ARG A 18 -28.42 -15.28 -40.26
C ARG A 18 -29.61 -14.80 -39.44
N SER A 19 -29.42 -14.54 -38.15
CA SER A 19 -30.30 -13.69 -37.35
C SER A 19 -29.55 -12.41 -36.96
N ARG A 20 -29.95 -11.30 -37.59
CA ARG A 20 -29.47 -9.93 -37.31
C ARG A 20 -29.84 -9.52 -35.88
N PRO A 21 -28.93 -8.90 -35.09
CA PRO A 21 -29.32 -8.16 -33.90
C PRO A 21 -29.82 -6.74 -34.27
N ARG A 22 -30.92 -6.33 -33.65
CA ARG A 22 -31.45 -4.94 -33.70
C ARG A 22 -30.54 -4.00 -32.87
N PRO A 23 -30.31 -2.75 -33.30
CA PRO A 23 -29.56 -1.77 -32.51
C PRO A 23 -30.47 -1.18 -31.42
N GLY A 24 -30.26 -1.62 -30.19
CA GLY A 24 -30.83 -0.99 -29.00
C GLY A 24 -30.08 0.30 -28.68
N SER A 25 -30.82 1.40 -28.72
CA SER A 25 -30.41 2.76 -28.35
C SER A 25 -29.69 2.84 -27.00
N GLY A 26 -28.60 3.60 -26.98
CA GLY A 26 -27.65 3.71 -25.89
C GLY A 26 -28.21 4.10 -24.52
N ARG A 27 -27.64 3.47 -23.51
CA ARG A 27 -27.46 4.02 -22.17
C ARG A 27 -26.07 3.63 -21.69
N ARG A 28 -25.15 4.58 -21.75
CA ARG A 28 -23.77 4.47 -21.24
C ARG A 28 -23.82 4.08 -19.76
N PRO A 29 -23.01 3.11 -19.29
CA PRO A 29 -22.85 2.88 -17.86
C PRO A 29 -22.14 4.11 -17.27
N ARG A 30 -22.83 4.81 -16.38
CA ARG A 30 -22.22 5.86 -15.55
C ARG A 30 -21.27 5.17 -14.57
N ALA A 31 -20.00 5.10 -14.97
CA ALA A 31 -18.89 4.85 -14.07
C ALA A 31 -18.91 5.92 -12.97
N ARG A 32 -19.47 5.57 -11.81
CA ARG A 32 -19.24 6.31 -10.57
C ARG A 32 -18.00 5.71 -9.93
N ALA A 33 -16.85 5.99 -10.54
CA ALA A 33 -15.58 5.93 -9.85
C ALA A 33 -15.63 6.98 -8.75
N ARG A 34 -15.84 6.54 -7.51
CA ARG A 34 -15.75 7.41 -6.34
C ARG A 34 -14.28 7.74 -6.14
N LEU A 35 -13.97 9.02 -6.35
CA LEU A 35 -12.75 9.72 -6.00
C LEU A 35 -12.26 9.32 -4.60
N VAL A 36 -11.17 8.56 -4.55
CA VAL A 36 -10.28 8.45 -3.39
C VAL A 36 -8.86 8.50 -3.94
N ALA A 37 -8.33 9.71 -4.11
CA ALA A 37 -6.89 10.02 -4.22
C ALA A 37 -6.71 11.52 -4.50
N LEU A 38 -6.93 12.36 -3.49
CA LEU A 38 -6.51 13.77 -3.50
C LEU A 38 -5.79 14.03 -2.17
N ALA A 39 -4.55 13.54 -2.05
CA ALA A 39 -3.67 13.86 -0.93
C ALA A 39 -2.17 13.64 -1.22
N ALA A 40 -1.71 13.66 -2.48
CA ALA A 40 -0.31 13.31 -2.80
C ALA A 40 0.40 14.26 -3.80
N LEU A 41 -0.06 15.50 -3.98
CA LEU A 41 0.54 16.44 -4.95
C LEU A 41 0.82 17.84 -4.38
N ALA A 42 1.10 17.96 -3.07
CA ALA A 42 1.42 19.25 -2.44
C ALA A 42 2.85 19.35 -1.90
N ALA A 43 3.82 18.58 -2.42
CA ALA A 43 5.18 18.55 -1.87
C ALA A 43 6.30 18.55 -2.93
N LEU A 44 6.12 19.27 -4.04
CA LEU A 44 7.18 19.44 -5.05
C LEU A 44 7.18 20.89 -5.54
N GLY A 45 8.15 21.68 -5.06
CA GLY A 45 8.39 23.03 -5.58
C GLY A 45 9.14 23.97 -4.63
N VAL A 46 10.36 23.62 -4.19
CA VAL A 46 11.33 24.62 -3.73
C VAL A 46 12.67 24.33 -4.40
N LEU A 47 12.98 25.13 -5.42
CA LEU A 47 14.27 25.32 -6.12
C LEU A 47 14.08 26.65 -6.85
N GLY A 48 14.72 27.78 -6.58
CA GLY A 48 15.94 28.09 -5.85
C GLY A 48 16.91 28.74 -6.85
N THR A 49 17.01 30.08 -6.84
CA THR A 49 18.23 30.83 -7.25
C THR A 49 18.19 32.24 -6.63
N LEU A 50 19.01 32.49 -5.62
CA LEU A 50 19.40 33.84 -5.21
C LEU A 50 20.90 33.97 -5.44
N SER A 51 21.28 34.87 -6.35
CA SER A 51 22.66 35.33 -6.54
C SER A 51 22.94 36.44 -5.53
N ILE A 52 24.07 36.41 -4.83
CA ILE A 52 24.48 37.47 -3.90
C ILE A 52 25.86 37.99 -4.30
N SER A 53 25.92 39.30 -4.56
CA SER A 53 27.15 40.08 -4.70
C SER A 53 27.70 40.46 -3.32
N VAL A 54 29.02 40.40 -3.17
CA VAL A 54 29.74 40.60 -1.90
C VAL A 54 30.10 42.07 -1.69
N ALA A 55 29.69 42.65 -0.56
CA ALA A 55 30.38 43.77 0.11
C ALA A 55 29.96 43.88 1.60
N GLN A 56 30.96 43.82 2.49
CA GLN A 56 31.03 44.20 3.92
C GLN A 56 29.83 43.89 4.84
N SER A 57 30.01 42.99 5.82
CA SER A 57 29.68 43.20 7.25
C SER A 57 29.73 41.90 8.05
N GLY A 58 30.37 41.92 9.23
CA GLY A 58 30.23 40.85 10.23
C GLY A 58 28.77 40.63 10.70
N ALA A 59 27.88 41.61 10.45
CA ALA A 59 26.44 41.52 10.67
C ALA A 59 25.72 40.64 9.62
N GLN A 60 26.14 40.62 8.35
CA GLN A 60 25.56 39.75 7.32
C GLN A 60 25.76 38.26 7.64
N GLY A 61 26.89 37.88 8.22
CA GLY A 61 27.18 36.49 8.61
C GLY A 61 26.25 35.98 9.72
N VAL A 62 25.99 36.81 10.75
CA VAL A 62 25.14 36.45 11.90
C VAL A 62 23.66 36.42 11.51
N ASP A 63 23.17 37.37 10.73
CA ASP A 63 21.77 37.38 10.26
C ASP A 63 21.49 36.24 9.27
N GLU A 64 22.44 35.90 8.39
CA GLU A 64 22.32 34.74 7.50
C GLU A 64 22.34 33.42 8.29
N LEU A 65 23.17 33.31 9.34
CA LEU A 65 23.18 32.15 10.23
C LEU A 65 21.85 32.02 11.00
N ASN A 66 21.35 33.13 11.57
CA ASN A 66 20.08 33.18 12.30
C ASN A 66 18.90 32.79 11.39
N SER A 67 18.90 33.27 10.15
CA SER A 67 17.96 32.87 9.09
C SER A 67 18.00 31.36 8.84
N LYS A 68 19.19 30.77 8.67
CA LYS A 68 19.38 29.32 8.47
C LYS A 68 18.91 28.50 9.68
N ILE A 69 19.20 28.96 10.90
CA ILE A 69 18.74 28.31 12.15
C ILE A 69 17.21 28.38 12.27
N ALA A 70 16.60 29.52 11.95
CA ALA A 70 15.15 29.68 11.95
C ALA A 70 14.48 28.77 10.91
N ALA A 71 15.05 28.68 9.70
CA ALA A 71 14.59 27.78 8.65
C ALA A 71 14.72 26.30 9.05
N ALA A 72 15.84 25.91 9.67
CA ALA A 72 16.07 24.56 10.19
C ALA A 72 15.08 24.20 11.30
N ARG A 73 14.82 25.13 12.24
CA ARG A 73 13.79 24.95 13.29
C ARG A 73 12.39 24.79 12.69
N GLY A 74 12.04 25.61 11.70
CA GLY A 74 10.76 25.50 10.97
C GLY A 74 10.62 24.16 10.24
N GLN A 75 11.68 23.69 9.57
CA GLN A 75 11.71 22.37 8.94
C GLN A 75 11.55 21.24 9.94
N ALA A 76 12.28 21.27 11.06
CA ALA A 76 12.20 20.27 12.14
C ALA A 76 10.80 20.21 12.77
N GLN A 77 10.17 21.36 13.03
CA GLN A 77 8.78 21.43 13.50
C GLN A 77 7.80 20.85 12.47
N SER A 78 7.96 21.19 11.19
CA SER A 78 7.12 20.63 10.13
C SER A 78 7.28 19.11 10.01
N LEU A 79 8.50 18.59 10.20
CA LEU A 79 8.77 17.16 10.12
C LEU A 79 8.23 16.42 11.35
N GLY A 80 8.33 17.01 12.54
CA GLY A 80 7.68 16.50 13.76
C GLY A 80 6.17 16.35 13.56
N ALA A 81 5.51 17.41 13.05
CA ALA A 81 4.09 17.37 12.73
C ALA A 81 3.74 16.30 11.68
N GLN A 82 4.58 16.12 10.65
CA GLN A 82 4.41 15.06 9.65
C GLN A 82 4.58 13.65 10.25
N ILE A 83 5.53 13.47 11.18
CA ILE A 83 5.78 12.20 11.87
C ILE A 83 4.59 11.84 12.77
N ASP A 84 4.05 12.81 13.51
CA ASP A 84 2.89 12.60 14.39
C ASP A 84 1.64 12.25 13.58
N ALA A 85 1.40 12.99 12.49
CA ALA A 85 0.31 12.69 11.55
C ALA A 85 0.43 11.28 10.95
N ALA A 86 1.63 10.90 10.49
CA ALA A 86 1.89 9.58 9.94
C ALA A 86 1.76 8.46 10.99
N SER A 87 2.13 8.73 12.25
CA SER A 87 2.00 7.77 13.35
C SER A 87 0.53 7.55 13.73
N ALA A 88 -0.28 8.61 13.75
CA ALA A 88 -1.73 8.53 13.94
C ALA A 88 -2.41 7.76 12.78
N GLU A 89 -2.00 8.03 11.54
CA GLU A 89 -2.53 7.34 10.36
C GLU A 89 -2.18 5.85 10.37
N LEU A 90 -0.97 5.50 10.79
CA LEU A 90 -0.51 4.11 10.95
C LEU A 90 -1.34 3.36 11.99
N HIS A 91 -1.59 3.98 13.15
CA HIS A 91 -2.43 3.37 14.18
C HIS A 91 -3.86 3.15 13.67
N SER A 92 -4.46 4.16 13.02
CA SER A 92 -5.79 4.04 12.40
C SER A 92 -5.84 2.95 11.32
N ALA A 93 -4.80 2.86 10.48
CA ALA A 93 -4.69 1.82 9.45
C ALA A 93 -4.58 0.41 10.06
N GLN A 94 -3.83 0.25 11.16
CA GLN A 94 -3.75 -1.02 11.89
C GLN A 94 -5.11 -1.43 12.45
N GLN A 95 -5.85 -0.51 13.09
CA GLN A 95 -7.19 -0.80 13.61
C GLN A 95 -8.16 -1.20 12.49
N ARG A 96 -8.13 -0.50 11.34
CA ARG A 96 -8.92 -0.84 10.16
C ARG A 96 -8.57 -2.21 9.59
N ALA A 97 -7.29 -2.57 9.56
CA ALA A 97 -6.84 -3.90 9.11
C ALA A 97 -7.33 -5.03 10.03
N ILE A 98 -7.28 -4.84 11.36
CA ILE A 98 -7.82 -5.81 12.33
C ILE A 98 -9.34 -5.97 12.14
N ALA A 99 -10.07 -4.85 12.02
CA ALA A 99 -11.52 -4.89 11.80
C ALA A 99 -11.88 -5.56 10.46
N ALA A 100 -11.09 -5.33 9.40
CA ALA A 100 -11.26 -5.99 8.12
C ALA A 100 -11.02 -7.51 8.22
N ALA A 101 -9.95 -7.93 8.91
CA ALA A 101 -9.65 -9.35 9.13
C ALA A 101 -10.75 -10.07 9.95
N GLN A 102 -11.28 -9.42 11.00
CA GLN A 102 -12.40 -9.95 11.77
C GLN A 102 -13.66 -10.11 10.91
N ARG A 103 -13.97 -9.10 10.07
CA ARG A 103 -15.11 -9.14 9.16
C ARG A 103 -14.95 -10.24 8.10
N GLU A 104 -13.75 -10.41 7.57
CA GLU A 104 -13.43 -11.50 6.64
C GLU A 104 -13.63 -12.88 7.28
N ALA A 105 -13.16 -13.08 8.50
CA ALA A 105 -13.34 -14.33 9.24
C ALA A 105 -14.83 -14.62 9.49
N GLN A 106 -15.61 -13.60 9.87
CA GLN A 106 -17.06 -13.72 10.04
C GLN A 106 -17.76 -14.12 8.73
N LEU A 107 -17.42 -13.45 7.62
CA LEU A 107 -17.99 -13.76 6.31
C LEU A 107 -17.60 -15.16 5.83
N SER A 108 -16.35 -15.59 6.07
CA SER A 108 -15.87 -16.92 5.72
C SER A 108 -16.62 -18.01 6.50
N GLY A 109 -16.90 -17.78 7.79
CA GLY A 109 -17.72 -18.70 8.60
C GLY A 109 -19.20 -18.74 8.18
N LEU A 110 -19.74 -17.65 7.65
CA LEU A 110 -21.08 -17.64 7.04
C LEU A 110 -21.08 -18.38 5.70
N LEU A 111 -20.05 -18.19 4.87
CA LEU A 111 -19.90 -18.86 3.58
C LEU A 111 -19.83 -20.38 3.74
N ALA A 112 -19.05 -20.89 4.69
CA ALA A 112 -18.96 -22.34 4.94
C ALA A 112 -20.32 -22.95 5.32
N ARG A 113 -21.11 -22.25 6.15
CA ARG A 113 -22.49 -22.68 6.47
C ARG A 113 -23.42 -22.55 5.26
N GLY A 114 -23.18 -21.57 4.41
CA GLY A 114 -23.85 -21.38 3.13
C GLY A 114 -23.62 -22.56 2.18
N GLU A 115 -22.37 -22.97 1.98
CA GLU A 115 -21.98 -24.08 1.11
C GLU A 115 -22.61 -25.41 1.54
N GLN A 116 -22.73 -25.67 2.85
CA GLN A 116 -23.48 -26.83 3.35
C GLN A 116 -24.96 -26.78 2.99
N ARG A 117 -25.56 -25.59 2.96
CA ARG A 117 -26.97 -25.41 2.57
C ARG A 117 -27.17 -25.50 1.07
N GLU A 118 -26.22 -25.00 0.27
CA GLU A 118 -26.16 -25.20 -1.19
C GLU A 118 -26.19 -26.70 -1.51
N ALA A 119 -25.31 -27.50 -0.89
CA ALA A 119 -25.30 -28.96 -1.08
C ALA A 119 -26.64 -29.63 -0.72
N ARG A 120 -27.33 -29.15 0.34
CA ARG A 120 -28.66 -29.66 0.71
C ARG A 120 -29.73 -29.29 -0.32
N LEU A 121 -29.67 -28.10 -0.90
CA LEU A 121 -30.61 -27.67 -1.95
C LEU A 121 -30.37 -28.47 -3.24
N GLU A 122 -29.13 -28.69 -3.63
CA GLU A 122 -28.79 -29.55 -4.77
C GLU A 122 -29.27 -30.99 -4.57
N ALA A 123 -29.09 -31.54 -3.36
CA ALA A 123 -29.63 -32.84 -3.01
C ALA A 123 -31.18 -32.87 -3.08
N ALA A 124 -31.85 -31.81 -2.63
CA ALA A 124 -33.31 -31.70 -2.72
C ALA A 124 -33.79 -31.66 -4.18
N VAL A 125 -33.08 -30.98 -5.08
CA VAL A 125 -33.35 -31.02 -6.53
C VAL A 125 -33.22 -32.44 -7.06
N GLY A 126 -32.17 -33.17 -6.66
CA GLY A 126 -31.99 -34.58 -7.02
C GLY A 126 -33.18 -35.44 -6.58
N VAL A 127 -33.58 -35.33 -5.31
CA VAL A 127 -34.74 -36.05 -4.75
C VAL A 127 -36.04 -35.71 -5.49
N ALA A 128 -36.29 -34.44 -5.80
CA ALA A 128 -37.48 -34.02 -6.53
C ALA A 128 -37.52 -34.63 -7.95
N ARG A 129 -36.37 -34.66 -8.65
CA ARG A 129 -36.23 -35.27 -9.98
C ARG A 129 -36.44 -36.78 -9.95
N ASP A 130 -35.94 -37.47 -8.93
CA ASP A 130 -36.14 -38.92 -8.75
C ASP A 130 -37.62 -39.24 -8.49
N GLN A 131 -38.29 -38.46 -7.63
CA GLN A 131 -39.72 -38.60 -7.37
C GLN A 131 -40.56 -38.34 -8.63
N LEU A 132 -40.19 -37.36 -9.45
CA LEU A 132 -40.84 -37.10 -10.73
C LEU A 132 -40.66 -38.27 -11.71
N ARG A 133 -39.46 -38.87 -11.74
CA ARG A 133 -39.18 -40.05 -12.58
C ARG A 133 -40.06 -41.24 -12.15
N ALA A 134 -40.08 -41.55 -10.85
CA ALA A 134 -40.92 -42.62 -10.30
C ALA A 134 -42.42 -42.42 -10.59
N ALA A 135 -42.93 -41.18 -10.44
CA ALA A 135 -44.33 -40.87 -10.76
C ALA A 135 -44.65 -41.05 -12.25
N ARG A 136 -43.72 -40.70 -13.15
CA ARG A 136 -43.87 -40.91 -14.60
C ARG A 136 -43.87 -42.40 -14.95
N ASP A 137 -43.00 -43.19 -14.33
CA ASP A 137 -42.91 -44.63 -14.56
C ASP A 137 -44.18 -45.34 -14.08
N GLU A 138 -44.72 -44.96 -12.92
CA GLU A 138 -45.99 -45.49 -12.41
C GLU A 138 -47.19 -45.10 -13.27
N LEU A 139 -47.23 -43.85 -13.75
CA LEU A 139 -48.24 -43.41 -14.72
C LEU A 139 -48.14 -44.22 -16.02
N GLY A 140 -46.93 -44.44 -16.54
CA GLY A 140 -46.71 -45.25 -17.74
C GLY A 140 -47.24 -46.67 -17.59
N ARG A 141 -46.94 -47.34 -16.47
CA ARG A 141 -47.48 -48.69 -16.17
C ARG A 141 -49.00 -48.70 -16.07
N SER A 142 -49.59 -47.70 -15.41
CA SER A 142 -51.06 -47.61 -15.26
C SER A 142 -51.76 -47.31 -16.59
N LEU A 143 -51.14 -46.50 -17.47
CA LEU A 143 -51.64 -46.25 -18.81
C LEU A 143 -51.58 -47.50 -19.69
N ALA A 144 -50.52 -48.30 -19.59
CA ALA A 144 -50.41 -49.58 -20.30
C ALA A 144 -51.52 -50.55 -19.87
N ALA A 145 -51.74 -50.70 -18.56
CA ALA A 145 -52.83 -51.54 -18.03
C ALA A 145 -54.21 -51.06 -18.49
N LEU A 146 -54.44 -49.73 -18.53
CA LEU A 146 -55.70 -49.16 -19.03
C LEU A 146 -55.86 -49.42 -20.53
N ALA A 147 -54.80 -49.27 -21.32
CA ALA A 147 -54.83 -49.55 -22.75
C ALA A 147 -55.16 -51.03 -23.02
N ASP A 148 -54.51 -51.96 -22.32
CA ASP A 148 -54.79 -53.40 -22.43
C ASP A 148 -56.26 -53.71 -22.09
N ARG A 149 -56.77 -53.10 -21.02
CA ARG A 149 -58.16 -53.29 -20.60
C ARG A 149 -59.16 -52.76 -21.63
N LEU A 150 -58.91 -51.58 -22.20
CA LEU A 150 -59.75 -51.01 -23.27
C LEU A 150 -59.74 -51.89 -24.53
N VAL A 151 -58.57 -52.45 -24.89
CA VAL A 151 -58.47 -53.41 -26.00
C VAL A 151 -59.25 -54.69 -25.71
N GLN A 152 -59.22 -55.20 -24.47
CA GLN A 152 -60.03 -56.35 -24.07
C GLN A 152 -61.53 -56.06 -24.13
N ILE A 153 -61.98 -54.90 -23.66
CA ILE A 153 -63.39 -54.46 -23.77
C ILE A 153 -63.80 -54.33 -25.24
N TYR A 154 -62.93 -53.82 -26.10
CA TYR A 154 -63.21 -53.68 -27.54
C TYR A 154 -63.27 -55.01 -28.29
N ARG A 155 -62.37 -55.95 -27.96
CA ARG A 155 -62.26 -57.26 -28.63
C ARG A 155 -63.22 -58.30 -28.06
N GLY A 156 -63.53 -58.22 -26.77
CA GLY A 156 -64.43 -59.12 -26.08
C GLY A 156 -65.84 -58.55 -26.03
N ASN A 157 -66.82 -59.30 -26.49
CA ASN A 157 -68.23 -58.98 -26.25
C ASN A 157 -68.53 -59.29 -24.78
N MET A 158 -68.14 -58.40 -23.84
CA MET A 158 -68.52 -58.59 -22.45
C MET A 158 -70.06 -58.54 -22.37
N PRO A 159 -70.72 -59.58 -21.84
CA PRO A 159 -72.16 -59.57 -21.75
C PRO A 159 -72.59 -58.39 -20.88
N ASP A 160 -73.42 -57.52 -21.45
CA ASP A 160 -74.04 -56.46 -20.67
C ASP A 160 -75.02 -57.10 -19.65
N SER A 161 -75.40 -56.33 -18.64
CA SER A 161 -76.27 -56.83 -17.57
C SER A 161 -77.60 -57.37 -18.08
N THR A 162 -78.07 -56.90 -19.25
CA THR A 162 -79.26 -57.43 -19.92
C THR A 162 -79.02 -58.77 -20.63
N THR A 163 -77.86 -58.96 -21.23
CA THR A 163 -77.41 -60.19 -21.88
C THR A 163 -77.15 -61.26 -20.82
N LEU A 164 -76.58 -60.87 -19.68
CA LEU A 164 -76.35 -61.76 -18.55
C LEU A 164 -77.66 -62.32 -17.95
N LEU A 165 -78.70 -61.49 -17.88
CA LEU A 165 -80.06 -61.87 -17.47
C LEU A 165 -80.72 -62.86 -18.44
N LEU A 166 -80.39 -62.77 -19.72
CA LEU A 166 -80.95 -63.62 -20.78
C LEU A 166 -80.23 -64.97 -20.91
N GLU A 167 -78.94 -65.04 -20.56
CA GLU A 167 -78.09 -66.22 -20.73
C GLU A 167 -77.81 -67.01 -19.43
N SER A 168 -78.31 -66.56 -18.27
CA SER A 168 -78.06 -67.22 -16.98
C SER A 168 -78.95 -68.45 -16.74
N ASP A 169 -78.36 -69.54 -16.24
CA ASP A 169 -79.06 -70.80 -15.94
C ASP A 169 -79.67 -70.81 -14.52
N GLY A 170 -80.55 -69.85 -14.22
CA GLY A 170 -81.26 -69.72 -12.94
C GLY A 170 -80.71 -68.64 -11.99
N PHE A 171 -81.36 -68.48 -10.84
CA PHE A 171 -81.12 -67.36 -9.92
C PHE A 171 -79.72 -67.37 -9.28
N ASP A 172 -79.17 -68.54 -8.95
CA ASP A 172 -77.86 -68.66 -8.30
C ASP A 172 -76.69 -68.31 -9.25
N ASP A 173 -76.78 -68.71 -10.52
CA ASP A 173 -75.81 -68.38 -11.57
C ASP A 173 -75.85 -66.88 -11.90
N LEU A 174 -77.06 -66.31 -12.03
CA LEU A 174 -77.23 -64.87 -12.25
C LEU A 174 -76.64 -64.03 -11.11
N ALA A 175 -76.92 -64.40 -9.85
CA ALA A 175 -76.41 -63.69 -8.69
C ALA A 175 -74.87 -63.69 -8.68
N THR A 176 -74.25 -64.86 -8.89
CA THR A 176 -72.80 -65.02 -8.95
C THR A 176 -72.16 -64.20 -10.07
N ARG A 177 -72.70 -64.29 -11.30
CA ARG A 177 -72.15 -63.55 -12.45
C ARG A 177 -72.34 -62.04 -12.31
N SER A 178 -73.45 -61.59 -11.72
CA SER A 178 -73.72 -60.17 -11.48
C SER A 178 -72.72 -59.54 -10.49
N GLU A 179 -72.34 -60.28 -9.44
CA GLU A 179 -71.30 -59.86 -8.50
C GLU A 179 -69.92 -59.75 -9.18
N TYR A 180 -69.56 -60.71 -10.03
CA TYR A 180 -68.32 -60.65 -10.80
C TYR A 180 -68.28 -59.45 -11.75
N LEU A 181 -69.35 -59.19 -12.50
CA LEU A 181 -69.44 -58.01 -13.37
C LEU A 181 -69.30 -56.71 -12.57
N THR A 182 -69.95 -56.61 -11.42
CA THR A 182 -69.87 -55.42 -10.56
C THR A 182 -68.44 -55.18 -10.10
N ARG A 183 -67.74 -56.22 -9.62
CA ARG A 183 -66.33 -56.11 -9.21
C ARG A 183 -65.41 -55.70 -10.35
N ILE A 184 -65.70 -56.15 -11.57
CA ILE A 184 -64.94 -55.78 -12.77
C ILE A 184 -65.15 -54.30 -13.10
N GLU A 185 -66.39 -53.81 -13.11
CA GLU A 185 -66.70 -52.40 -13.36
C GLU A 185 -66.07 -51.48 -12.31
N GLU A 186 -66.12 -51.88 -11.02
CA GLU A 186 -65.45 -51.17 -9.94
C GLU A 186 -63.93 -51.14 -10.13
N ALA A 187 -63.31 -52.26 -10.54
CA ALA A 187 -61.89 -52.32 -10.83
C ALA A 187 -61.52 -51.40 -12.01
N ASP A 188 -62.30 -51.38 -13.08
CA ASP A 188 -62.10 -50.52 -14.25
C ASP A 188 -62.23 -49.03 -13.89
N ALA A 189 -63.27 -48.68 -13.13
CA ALA A 189 -63.45 -47.33 -12.61
C ALA A 189 -62.28 -46.91 -11.71
N SER A 190 -61.79 -47.80 -10.86
CA SER A 190 -60.64 -47.56 -9.99
C SER A 190 -59.34 -47.32 -10.78
N LEU A 191 -59.14 -48.03 -11.90
CA LEU A 191 -57.98 -47.89 -12.78
C LEU A 191 -57.98 -46.51 -13.46
N VAL A 192 -59.12 -46.09 -13.99
CA VAL A 192 -59.28 -44.74 -14.56
C VAL A 192 -59.04 -43.67 -13.50
N GLY A 193 -59.57 -43.85 -12.29
CA GLY A 193 -59.33 -42.98 -11.14
C GLY A 193 -57.84 -42.86 -10.80
N ARG A 194 -57.14 -44.00 -10.74
CA ARG A 194 -55.69 -44.07 -10.50
C ARG A 194 -54.89 -43.33 -11.56
N VAL A 195 -55.18 -43.53 -12.84
CA VAL A 195 -54.51 -42.83 -13.95
C VAL A 195 -54.69 -41.31 -13.85
N ARG A 196 -55.90 -40.85 -13.53
CA ARG A 196 -56.17 -39.40 -13.32
C ARG A 196 -55.34 -38.87 -12.16
N SER A 197 -55.35 -39.55 -11.01
CA SER A 197 -54.56 -39.17 -9.83
C SER A 197 -53.05 -39.15 -10.11
N LEU A 198 -52.51 -40.15 -10.81
CA LEU A 198 -51.10 -40.20 -11.19
C LEU A 198 -50.69 -39.08 -12.15
N ARG A 199 -51.58 -38.69 -13.09
CA ARG A 199 -51.33 -37.55 -13.97
C ARG A 199 -51.20 -36.25 -13.16
N ASP A 200 -52.08 -36.05 -12.18
CA ASP A 200 -52.01 -34.88 -11.30
C ASP A 200 -50.79 -34.95 -10.38
N ALA A 201 -50.42 -36.13 -9.89
CA ALA A 201 -49.17 -36.33 -9.15
C ALA A 201 -47.95 -35.94 -9.99
N VAL A 202 -47.85 -36.35 -11.27
CA VAL A 202 -46.75 -35.96 -12.16
C VAL A 202 -46.70 -34.44 -12.35
N ARG A 203 -47.85 -33.77 -12.52
CA ARG A 203 -47.92 -32.30 -12.61
C ARG A 203 -47.39 -31.63 -11.34
N THR A 204 -47.82 -32.09 -10.17
CA THR A 204 -47.37 -31.58 -8.88
C THR A 204 -45.87 -31.82 -8.66
N ARG A 205 -45.34 -32.99 -9.05
CA ARG A 205 -43.91 -33.29 -8.93
C ARG A 205 -43.06 -32.47 -9.88
N LEU A 206 -43.57 -32.16 -11.08
CA LEU A 206 -42.89 -31.26 -12.01
C LEU A 206 -42.76 -29.86 -11.42
N ALA A 207 -43.86 -29.31 -10.90
CA ALA A 207 -43.85 -28.01 -10.22
C ALA A 207 -42.87 -27.99 -9.02
N ALA A 208 -42.81 -29.08 -8.25
CA ALA A 208 -41.85 -29.20 -7.14
C ALA A 208 -40.38 -29.23 -7.60
N VAL A 209 -40.08 -29.82 -8.77
CA VAL A 209 -38.73 -29.76 -9.37
C VAL A 209 -38.40 -28.33 -9.78
N GLU A 210 -39.31 -27.66 -10.48
CA GLU A 210 -39.11 -26.26 -10.91
C GLU A 210 -38.89 -25.34 -9.71
N GLU A 211 -39.67 -25.50 -8.64
CA GLU A 211 -39.51 -24.73 -7.40
C GLU A 211 -38.16 -25.02 -6.73
N ALA A 212 -37.76 -26.29 -6.60
CA ALA A 212 -36.49 -26.67 -6.00
C ALA A 212 -35.29 -26.10 -6.79
N GLU A 213 -35.36 -26.15 -8.12
CA GLU A 213 -34.32 -25.59 -9.01
C GLU A 213 -34.22 -24.07 -8.87
N GLN A 214 -35.34 -23.36 -8.82
CA GLN A 214 -35.37 -21.91 -8.59
C GLN A 214 -34.79 -21.54 -7.23
N GLN A 215 -35.13 -22.29 -6.18
CA GLN A 215 -34.59 -22.07 -4.83
C GLN A 215 -33.07 -22.30 -4.78
N ALA A 216 -32.58 -23.36 -5.43
CA ALA A 216 -31.15 -23.65 -5.53
C ALA A 216 -30.42 -22.53 -6.30
N GLN A 217 -30.93 -22.12 -7.47
CA GLN A 217 -30.32 -21.06 -8.27
C GLN A 217 -30.26 -19.72 -7.51
N ALA A 218 -31.38 -19.30 -6.91
CA ALA A 218 -31.44 -18.05 -6.14
C ALA A 218 -30.50 -18.07 -4.93
N PHE A 219 -30.21 -19.25 -4.36
CA PHE A 219 -29.25 -19.40 -3.29
C PHE A 219 -27.80 -19.32 -3.80
N ASN A 220 -27.50 -19.98 -4.92
CA ASN A 220 -26.17 -19.96 -5.54
C ASN A 220 -25.76 -18.53 -5.94
N GLU A 221 -26.70 -17.72 -6.46
CA GLU A 221 -26.47 -16.30 -6.74
C GLU A 221 -26.09 -15.50 -5.48
N ARG A 222 -26.72 -15.79 -4.33
CA ARG A 222 -26.37 -15.14 -3.05
C ARG A 222 -24.99 -15.56 -2.56
N ILE A 223 -24.62 -16.83 -2.73
CA ILE A 223 -23.29 -17.34 -2.38
C ILE A 223 -22.22 -16.69 -3.25
N ALA A 224 -22.45 -16.58 -4.56
CA ALA A 224 -21.56 -15.87 -5.48
C ALA A 224 -21.37 -14.40 -5.04
N ALA A 225 -22.46 -13.67 -4.76
CA ALA A 225 -22.37 -12.30 -4.27
C ALA A 225 -21.62 -12.18 -2.93
N ALA A 226 -21.76 -13.15 -2.03
CA ALA A 226 -21.01 -13.18 -0.78
C ALA A 226 -19.50 -13.41 -1.00
N ARG A 227 -19.13 -14.29 -1.93
CA ARG A 227 -17.73 -14.51 -2.34
C ARG A 227 -17.11 -13.22 -2.92
N ASP A 228 -17.85 -12.50 -3.77
CA ASP A 228 -17.41 -11.22 -4.33
C ASP A 228 -17.21 -10.15 -3.23
N GLN A 229 -18.08 -10.11 -2.23
CA GLN A 229 -17.93 -9.19 -1.09
C GLN A 229 -16.66 -9.50 -0.28
N ILE A 230 -16.36 -10.77 -0.02
CA ILE A 230 -15.12 -11.17 0.66
C ILE A 230 -13.91 -10.75 -0.16
N ALA A 231 -13.92 -11.00 -1.47
CA ALA A 231 -12.85 -10.57 -2.36
C ALA A 231 -12.64 -9.04 -2.34
N ALA A 232 -13.73 -8.26 -2.35
CA ALA A 232 -13.66 -6.80 -2.27
C ALA A 232 -13.10 -6.30 -0.92
N VAL A 233 -13.46 -6.93 0.20
CA VAL A 233 -12.90 -6.60 1.52
C VAL A 233 -11.39 -6.87 1.54
N ARG A 234 -10.95 -8.02 1.03
CA ARG A 234 -9.52 -8.36 0.93
C ARG A 234 -8.75 -7.38 0.04
N ALA A 235 -9.30 -7.03 -1.12
CA ALA A 235 -8.67 -6.08 -2.03
C ALA A 235 -8.52 -4.69 -1.40
N ASN A 236 -9.53 -4.21 -0.68
CA ASN A 236 -9.45 -2.93 0.05
C ASN A 236 -8.41 -2.99 1.17
N ALA A 237 -8.36 -4.08 1.94
CA ALA A 237 -7.36 -4.27 2.98
C ALA A 237 -5.92 -4.26 2.41
N GLN A 238 -5.70 -4.92 1.27
CA GLN A 238 -4.41 -4.92 0.57
C GLN A 238 -4.03 -3.51 0.07
N ALA A 239 -4.96 -2.78 -0.52
CA ALA A 239 -4.74 -1.41 -0.98
C ALA A 239 -4.36 -0.47 0.19
N GLN A 240 -5.04 -0.61 1.34
CA GLN A 240 -4.71 0.14 2.56
C GLN A 240 -3.33 -0.22 3.11
N ALA A 241 -2.97 -1.51 3.10
CA ALA A 241 -1.64 -1.96 3.53
C ALA A 241 -0.52 -1.41 2.61
N ALA A 242 -0.74 -1.40 1.29
CA ALA A 242 0.19 -0.80 0.34
C ALA A 242 0.35 0.71 0.54
N ALA A 243 -0.76 1.43 0.75
CA ALA A 243 -0.72 2.86 1.06
C ALA A 243 0.08 3.15 2.34
N LEU A 244 -0.10 2.34 3.38
CA LEU A 244 0.65 2.48 4.62
C LEU A 244 2.15 2.19 4.43
N ALA A 245 2.51 1.18 3.64
CA ALA A 245 3.91 0.89 3.33
C ALA A 245 4.57 2.06 2.58
N GLN A 246 3.86 2.67 1.64
CA GLN A 246 4.34 3.86 0.92
C GLN A 246 4.52 5.05 1.88
N ALA A 247 3.57 5.30 2.78
CA ALA A 247 3.67 6.39 3.77
C ALA A 247 4.90 6.20 4.68
N ARG A 248 5.18 4.97 5.13
CA ARG A 248 6.38 4.64 5.91
C ARG A 248 7.67 4.87 5.11
N ALA A 249 7.70 4.46 3.85
CA ALA A 249 8.86 4.67 2.98
C ALA A 249 9.15 6.18 2.78
N SER A 250 8.12 6.98 2.52
CA SER A 250 8.25 8.44 2.41
C SER A 250 8.76 9.08 3.70
N ARG A 251 8.31 8.61 4.87
CA ARG A 251 8.83 9.07 6.18
C ARG A 251 10.31 8.73 6.35
N GLN A 252 10.73 7.51 6.01
CA GLN A 252 12.13 7.08 6.11
C GLN A 252 13.01 7.95 5.21
N ALA A 253 12.56 8.25 3.99
CA ALA A 253 13.25 9.12 3.06
C ALA A 253 13.39 10.55 3.62
N ALA A 254 12.31 11.12 4.18
CA ALA A 254 12.35 12.44 4.79
C ALA A 254 13.33 12.52 5.98
N LEU A 255 13.37 11.50 6.84
CA LEU A 255 14.34 11.40 7.94
C LEU A 255 15.78 11.34 7.43
N SER A 256 16.05 10.53 6.39
CA SER A 256 17.40 10.45 5.80
C SER A 256 17.84 11.77 5.15
N SER A 257 16.90 12.50 4.52
CA SER A 257 17.16 13.83 3.98
C SER A 257 17.47 14.84 5.08
N LEU A 258 16.76 14.79 6.21
CA LEU A 258 17.05 15.67 7.35
C LEU A 258 18.44 15.40 7.92
N GLN A 259 18.80 14.12 8.11
CA GLN A 259 20.12 13.73 8.61
C GLN A 259 21.24 14.25 7.70
N SER A 260 21.06 14.18 6.38
CA SER A 260 22.02 14.73 5.42
C SER A 260 22.11 16.26 5.44
N GLN A 261 21.02 16.96 5.74
CA GLN A 261 21.03 18.42 5.86
C GLN A 261 21.76 18.86 7.13
N VAL A 262 21.50 18.18 8.26
CA VAL A 262 22.18 18.44 9.53
C VAL A 262 23.69 18.24 9.40
N SER A 263 24.15 17.15 8.80
CA SER A 263 25.58 16.91 8.59
C SER A 263 26.22 17.95 7.64
N GLY A 264 25.45 18.43 6.66
CA GLY A 264 25.86 19.54 5.79
C GLY A 264 26.03 20.86 6.55
N TRP A 265 25.14 21.17 7.48
CA TRP A 265 25.25 22.35 8.35
C TRP A 265 26.41 22.23 9.34
N GLU A 266 26.61 21.07 9.97
CA GLU A 266 27.76 20.80 10.85
C GLU A 266 29.08 21.06 10.11
N SER A 267 29.18 20.59 8.87
CA SER A 267 30.36 20.81 8.02
C SER A 267 30.58 22.28 7.66
N GLN A 268 29.49 23.07 7.51
CA GLN A 268 29.58 24.51 7.25
C GLN A 268 30.01 25.28 8.50
N VAL A 269 29.46 24.94 9.67
CA VAL A 269 29.82 25.55 10.95
C VAL A 269 31.30 25.30 11.25
N GLN A 270 31.80 24.07 11.13
CA GLN A 270 33.22 23.77 11.32
C GLN A 270 34.13 24.55 10.35
N ARG A 271 33.67 24.79 9.12
CA ARG A 271 34.42 25.58 8.14
C ARG A 271 34.48 27.04 8.55
N LEU A 272 33.36 27.60 9.02
CA LEU A 272 33.28 28.98 9.51
C LEU A 272 34.10 29.18 10.80
N GLU A 273 34.05 28.23 11.73
CA GLU A 273 34.88 28.25 12.95
C GLU A 273 36.38 28.23 12.61
N ARG A 274 36.79 27.41 11.62
CA ARG A 274 38.18 27.42 11.13
C ARG A 274 38.54 28.74 10.44
N ILE A 275 37.63 29.34 9.67
CA ILE A 275 37.89 30.65 9.06
C ILE A 275 38.03 31.72 10.15
N SER A 276 37.19 31.71 11.19
CA SER A 276 37.33 32.65 12.31
C SER A 276 38.56 32.37 13.17
N ALA A 277 38.95 31.10 13.33
CA ALA A 277 40.17 30.73 14.04
C ALA A 277 41.42 31.08 13.23
N GLN A 278 41.40 30.91 11.91
CA GLN A 278 42.47 31.36 11.01
C GLN A 278 42.53 32.89 10.95
N GLN A 279 41.40 33.60 10.94
CA GLN A 279 41.40 35.06 11.02
C GLN A 279 41.91 35.56 12.37
N ALA A 280 41.60 34.86 13.47
CA ALA A 280 42.15 35.16 14.78
C ALA A 280 43.64 34.78 14.90
N GLU A 281 44.09 33.69 14.27
CA GLU A 281 45.50 33.31 14.19
C GLU A 281 46.28 34.23 13.25
N ASP A 282 45.70 34.72 12.16
CA ASP A 282 46.31 35.67 11.23
C ASP A 282 46.39 37.07 11.89
N GLU A 283 45.34 37.55 12.58
CA GLU A 283 45.39 38.81 13.34
C GLU A 283 46.38 38.75 14.52
N VAL A 284 46.52 37.60 15.18
CA VAL A 284 47.50 37.40 16.25
C VAL A 284 48.91 37.21 15.67
N SER A 285 49.06 36.50 14.55
CA SER A 285 50.35 36.29 13.87
C SER A 285 50.88 37.56 13.20
N ASP A 286 50.00 38.46 12.74
CA ASP A 286 50.36 39.81 12.25
C ASP A 286 50.81 40.72 13.42
N TRP A 287 50.41 40.38 14.65
CA TRP A 287 50.84 41.06 15.88
C TRP A 287 52.17 40.53 16.46
N PHE A 288 52.51 39.26 16.23
CA PHE A 288 53.69 38.60 16.80
C PHE A 288 54.68 38.11 15.73
N GLY A 289 54.90 38.92 14.68
CA GLY A 289 55.81 38.62 13.57
C GLY A 289 57.18 38.05 13.99
N ASP A 290 57.74 37.21 13.13
CA ASP A 290 59.01 36.47 13.26
C ASP A 290 60.13 37.33 13.86
N TRP A 291 60.24 37.31 15.20
CA TRP A 291 61.16 38.18 15.93
C TRP A 291 62.60 37.84 15.55
N ALA A 292 63.42 38.87 15.32
CA ALA A 292 64.83 38.71 15.01
C ALA A 292 65.66 38.03 16.11
N ILE A 293 65.11 37.99 17.34
CA ILE A 293 65.67 37.33 18.52
C ILE A 293 64.54 36.57 19.22
N PRO A 294 64.82 35.63 20.15
CA PRO A 294 63.78 34.87 20.84
C PRO A 294 62.66 35.74 21.41
N GLU A 295 61.42 35.41 21.06
CA GLU A 295 60.21 36.15 21.45
C GLU A 295 60.12 36.44 22.95
N SER A 296 60.56 35.50 23.79
CA SER A 296 60.55 35.66 25.25
C SER A 296 61.38 36.86 25.73
N ILE A 297 62.45 37.20 25.00
CA ILE A 297 63.31 38.34 25.30
C ILE A 297 62.58 39.62 24.87
N VAL A 298 62.07 39.68 23.63
CA VAL A 298 61.35 40.85 23.10
C VAL A 298 60.14 41.22 23.98
N GLN A 299 59.38 40.21 24.42
CA GLN A 299 58.21 40.43 25.28
C GLN A 299 58.59 40.93 26.68
N CYS A 300 59.75 40.52 27.21
CA CYS A 300 60.25 41.02 28.49
C CYS A 300 60.80 42.46 28.35
N GLU A 301 61.49 42.76 27.25
CA GLU A 301 62.13 44.05 27.03
C GLU A 301 61.11 45.17 26.77
N SER A 302 60.13 44.93 25.89
CA SER A 302 59.19 45.98 25.45
C SER A 302 57.73 45.53 25.39
N GLY A 303 57.44 44.25 25.62
CA GLY A 303 56.13 43.67 25.30
C GLY A 303 55.86 43.60 23.80
N GLY A 304 56.90 43.62 22.95
CA GLY A 304 56.77 43.65 21.49
C GLY A 304 56.39 45.02 20.90
N ASN A 305 56.51 46.11 21.67
CA ASN A 305 56.13 47.44 21.21
C ASN A 305 57.29 48.14 20.46
N PHE A 306 57.12 48.33 19.14
CA PHE A 306 58.10 48.97 18.25
C PHE A 306 58.32 50.47 18.51
N ASP A 307 57.44 51.13 19.27
CA ASP A 307 57.55 52.54 19.64
C ASP A 307 58.04 52.73 21.09
N ALA A 308 58.40 51.65 21.79
CA ALA A 308 58.80 51.70 23.18
C ALA A 308 60.13 52.45 23.36
N VAL A 309 60.20 53.33 24.36
CA VAL A 309 61.42 54.03 24.75
C VAL A 309 61.63 53.88 26.24
N ASN A 310 62.78 53.35 26.63
CA ASN A 310 63.20 53.32 28.02
C ASN A 310 63.61 54.73 28.47
N PRO A 311 62.90 55.37 29.41
CA PRO A 311 63.18 56.76 29.79
C PRO A 311 64.53 56.95 30.49
N SER A 312 65.13 55.88 31.00
CA SER A 312 66.38 55.94 31.77
C SER A 312 67.62 55.67 30.91
N SER A 313 67.56 54.65 30.03
CA SER A 313 68.69 54.27 29.18
C SER A 313 68.62 54.84 27.77
N GLY A 314 67.46 55.32 27.34
CA GLY A 314 67.21 55.75 25.96
C GLY A 314 67.10 54.59 24.97
N ALA A 315 67.11 53.34 25.44
CA ALA A 315 66.89 52.17 24.58
C ALA A 315 65.52 52.25 23.90
N GLY A 316 65.48 51.99 22.60
CA GLY A 316 64.29 52.20 21.76
C GLY A 316 63.87 50.94 21.01
N GLY A 317 62.60 50.89 20.63
CA GLY A 317 62.07 49.87 19.74
C GLY A 317 61.66 48.56 20.42
N ALA A 318 61.12 47.62 19.64
CA ALA A 318 60.63 46.35 20.17
C ALA A 318 61.73 45.50 20.81
N TYR A 319 62.97 45.68 20.36
CA TYR A 319 64.16 44.96 20.85
C TYR A 319 64.96 45.73 21.91
N GLN A 320 64.49 46.92 22.34
CA GLN A 320 65.15 47.80 23.31
C GLN A 320 66.65 47.97 23.05
N ILE A 321 67.01 48.40 21.85
CA ILE A 321 68.41 48.61 21.45
C ILE A 321 68.88 49.98 21.96
N LEU A 322 70.05 50.05 22.60
CA LEU A 322 70.64 51.33 23.02
C LEU A 322 71.03 52.19 21.81
N PRO A 323 70.83 53.51 21.83
CA PRO A 323 71.19 54.39 20.70
C PRO A 323 72.65 54.24 20.25
N SER A 324 73.58 54.08 21.19
CA SER A 324 75.00 53.88 20.85
C SER A 324 75.27 52.57 20.11
N THR A 325 74.48 51.52 20.40
CA THR A 325 74.58 50.22 19.74
C THR A 325 73.87 50.26 18.40
N TRP A 326 72.71 50.92 18.32
CA TRP A 326 72.00 51.17 17.08
C TRP A 326 72.87 51.84 16.03
N ASP A 327 73.51 52.96 16.40
CA ASP A 327 74.44 53.68 15.52
C ASP A 327 75.64 52.81 15.12
N LEU A 328 76.14 51.96 16.02
CA LEU A 328 77.28 51.07 15.75
C LEU A 328 76.97 50.03 14.66
N TYR A 329 75.73 49.53 14.62
CA TYR A 329 75.27 48.55 13.65
C TYR A 329 74.62 49.21 12.42
N GLY A 330 74.86 50.51 12.22
CA GLY A 330 74.47 51.25 11.01
C GLY A 330 73.02 51.72 10.99
N GLY A 331 72.33 51.72 12.14
CA GLY A 331 71.01 52.33 12.27
C GLY A 331 71.10 53.85 12.17
N GLU A 332 70.10 54.47 11.53
CA GLU A 332 69.98 55.92 11.43
C GLU A 332 68.90 56.43 12.40
N GLY A 333 69.14 57.57 13.06
CA GLY A 333 68.15 58.15 13.98
C GLY A 333 68.00 57.36 15.29
N ALA A 334 66.84 57.47 15.94
CA ALA A 334 66.57 56.71 17.16
C ALA A 334 65.91 55.36 16.83
N PRO A 335 66.22 54.28 17.57
CA PRO A 335 65.74 52.93 17.25
C PRO A 335 64.22 52.81 17.16
N GLN A 336 63.48 53.51 18.02
CA GLN A 336 62.01 53.51 18.01
C GLN A 336 61.39 54.26 16.83
N ASP A 337 62.15 55.17 16.20
CA ASP A 337 61.68 55.95 15.04
C ASP A 337 61.93 55.18 13.73
N ALA A 338 62.69 54.09 13.79
CA ALA A 338 62.99 53.21 12.67
C ALA A 338 61.85 52.22 12.40
N SER A 339 61.75 51.75 11.15
CA SER A 339 60.70 50.80 10.79
C SER A 339 60.85 49.46 11.54
N PRO A 340 59.76 48.72 11.82
CA PRO A 340 59.85 47.41 12.46
C PRO A 340 60.81 46.42 11.80
N GLN A 341 60.92 46.48 10.46
CA GLN A 341 61.86 45.66 9.70
C GLN A 341 63.31 46.06 9.98
N GLU A 342 63.62 47.35 9.97
CA GLU A 342 64.96 47.87 10.25
C GLU A 342 65.39 47.55 11.68
N GLN A 343 64.46 47.71 12.64
CA GLN A 343 64.70 47.30 14.03
C GLN A 343 65.03 45.80 14.13
N SER A 344 64.32 44.96 13.38
CA SER A 344 64.53 43.51 13.33
C SER A 344 65.85 43.16 12.65
N ASP A 345 66.20 43.82 11.54
CA ASP A 345 67.45 43.57 10.82
C ASP A 345 68.68 43.91 11.69
N VAL A 346 68.65 45.03 12.40
CA VAL A 346 69.73 45.40 13.33
C VAL A 346 69.76 44.48 14.56
N ALA A 347 68.60 44.14 15.13
CA ALA A 347 68.52 43.19 16.24
C ALA A 347 69.09 41.81 15.87
N SER A 348 68.82 41.35 14.64
CA SER A 348 69.35 40.06 14.14
C SER A 348 70.88 40.07 14.03
N GLN A 349 71.46 41.20 13.64
CA GLN A 349 72.92 41.37 13.55
C GLN A 349 73.55 41.39 14.93
N ILE A 350 72.98 42.14 15.88
CA ILE A 350 73.44 42.16 17.27
C ILE A 350 73.36 40.75 17.88
N TRP A 351 72.29 40.01 17.58
CA TRP A 351 72.09 38.65 18.08
C TRP A 351 73.10 37.66 17.49
N ALA A 352 73.42 37.80 16.20
CA ALA A 352 74.46 36.99 15.57
C ALA A 352 75.84 37.26 16.18
N ASP A 353 76.13 38.52 16.53
CA ASP A 353 77.45 38.93 17.03
C ASP A 353 77.64 38.68 18.54
N SER A 354 76.62 38.96 19.35
CA SER A 354 76.72 38.96 20.82
C SER A 354 75.78 37.96 21.51
N GLY A 355 74.83 37.39 20.78
CA GLY A 355 73.81 36.48 21.31
C GLY A 355 73.03 37.09 22.48
N ALA A 356 72.52 36.23 23.36
CA ALA A 356 71.72 36.61 24.53
C ALA A 356 72.37 37.68 25.44
N ALA A 357 73.69 37.75 25.51
CA ALA A 357 74.38 38.64 26.44
C ALA A 357 74.16 40.15 26.17
N ALA A 358 73.64 40.51 24.99
CA ALA A 358 73.32 41.90 24.65
C ALA A 358 71.96 42.38 25.19
N TRP A 359 71.13 41.50 25.77
CA TRP A 359 69.81 41.83 26.31
C TRP A 359 69.72 41.55 27.80
N GLU A 360 69.13 42.47 28.56
CA GLU A 360 69.01 42.37 30.02
C GLU A 360 68.02 41.26 30.40
N CYS A 361 66.94 41.13 29.64
CA CYS A 361 65.91 40.11 29.81
C CYS A 361 66.33 38.69 29.39
N ALA A 362 67.56 38.51 28.91
CA ALA A 362 68.08 37.20 28.50
C ALA A 362 68.95 36.51 29.57
N GLN A 363 69.17 37.16 30.72
CA GLN A 363 70.03 36.70 31.83
C GLN A 363 69.30 35.97 32.95
#